data_AF-A0A7S1RVB3-F1
#
_entry.id   AF-A0A7S1RVB3-F1
#
_cell.length_a   1.000
_cell.length_b   1.000
_cell.length_c   1.000
_cell.angle_alpha   90.00
_cell.angle_beta   90.00
_cell.angle_gamma   90.00
#
_symmetry.space_group_name_H-M   'P 1'
#
loop_
_entity.id
_entity.type
_entity.pdbx_description
1 polymer ?
#
loop_
_entity_poly.entity_id
_entity_poly.type
_entity_poly.pdbx_seq_one_letter_code
_entity_poly.pdbx_strand_id
1 'polypeptide(L)'
;WADKGGWQELVFCPPAGSAARPQNRRIRRAVRDGDVVRLRAHNNRYLGVVDGGVSALKGAAGPCTEFVVRVKDAVTLRHRGIIFLQSRVNNSVVDAHEEEECLLTRWDDLGAWQQLAVEKAPHEGSPPSASDAEAVLREGR
;
A
#
# COMPACT_ATOMS: atom_id res chain seq x y z
N TRP A 1 -0.35 14.41 -13.04
CA TRP A 1 0.20 13.05 -13.20
C TRP A 1 -0.91 12.04 -12.98
N ALA A 2 -1.40 11.40 -14.05
CA ALA A 2 -2.54 10.47 -14.02
C ALA A 2 -2.18 9.09 -14.61
N ASP A 3 -0.89 8.81 -14.78
CA ASP A 3 -0.45 7.47 -15.12
C ASP A 3 -0.85 6.54 -13.97
N LYS A 4 -1.47 5.40 -14.29
CA LYS A 4 -1.84 4.32 -13.36
C LYS A 4 -1.21 3.00 -13.81
N GLY A 5 -0.03 3.09 -14.43
CA GLY A 5 0.71 1.91 -14.88
C GLY A 5 1.11 1.01 -13.72
N GLY A 6 1.39 -0.26 -14.03
CA GLY A 6 1.75 -1.28 -13.06
C GLY A 6 2.98 -0.93 -12.19
N TRP A 7 3.76 0.09 -12.55
CA TRP A 7 4.86 0.58 -11.74
C TRP A 7 4.41 1.24 -10.42
N GLN A 8 3.17 1.72 -10.34
CA GLN A 8 2.56 2.26 -9.12
C GLN A 8 1.89 1.21 -8.24
N GLU A 9 1.83 -0.05 -8.70
CA GLU A 9 1.21 -1.11 -7.93
C GLU A 9 2.13 -1.60 -6.80
N LEU A 10 1.57 -1.60 -5.60
CA LEU A 10 2.23 -2.08 -4.38
C LEU A 10 1.36 -3.14 -3.71
N VAL A 11 2.02 -4.17 -3.19
CA VAL A 11 1.39 -5.22 -2.39
C VAL A 11 1.78 -5.05 -0.93
N PHE A 12 0.78 -4.92 -0.06
CA PHE A 12 0.97 -5.01 1.38
C PHE A 12 1.35 -6.44 1.78
N CYS A 13 2.53 -6.57 2.37
CA CYS A 13 3.10 -7.82 2.85
C CYS A 13 3.22 -7.79 4.38
N PRO A 14 3.13 -8.96 5.05
CA PRO A 14 3.46 -9.07 6.47
C PRO A 14 4.91 -8.64 6.77
N PRO A 15 5.22 -8.23 8.02
CA PRO A 15 6.59 -7.89 8.42
C PRO A 15 7.51 -9.10 8.29
N ALA A 16 8.82 -8.85 8.27
CA ALA A 16 9.79 -9.91 8.16
C ALA A 16 9.80 -10.81 9.40
N GLY A 17 10.07 -12.10 9.22
CA GLY A 17 10.07 -13.05 10.35
C GLY A 17 8.68 -13.32 10.97
N SER A 18 7.61 -12.70 10.46
CA SER A 18 6.25 -13.17 10.72
C SER A 18 6.12 -14.53 10.05
N ALA A 19 6.46 -15.58 10.81
CA ALA A 19 6.16 -16.95 10.50
C ALA A 19 4.63 -17.07 10.47
N ALA A 20 4.03 -16.64 9.37
CA ALA A 20 2.73 -17.10 8.97
C ALA A 20 2.90 -18.61 8.85
N ARG A 21 2.58 -19.33 9.92
CA ARG A 21 2.40 -20.78 9.95
C ARG A 21 1.73 -21.17 8.64
N PRO A 22 2.11 -22.30 8.02
CA PRO A 22 1.41 -22.83 6.86
C PRO A 22 0.03 -23.36 7.28
N GLN A 23 -0.84 -22.49 7.80
CA GLN A 23 -2.24 -22.74 7.94
C GLN A 23 -2.90 -22.31 6.64
N ASN A 24 -3.15 -23.31 5.81
CA ASN A 24 -4.37 -23.47 5.02
C ASN A 24 -4.96 -22.16 4.48
N ARG A 25 -4.72 -21.86 3.19
CA ARG A 25 -5.32 -20.73 2.44
C ARG A 25 -5.40 -19.42 3.25
N ARG A 26 -4.25 -18.75 3.37
CA ARG A 26 -4.06 -17.31 3.68
C ARG A 26 -5.37 -16.57 3.93
N ILE A 27 -5.80 -16.50 5.20
CA ILE A 27 -6.86 -15.58 5.61
C ILE A 27 -6.34 -14.18 5.30
N ARG A 28 -6.80 -13.61 4.17
CA ARG A 28 -6.53 -12.23 3.82
C ARG A 28 -7.28 -11.38 4.84
N ARG A 29 -6.54 -10.76 5.76
CA ARG A 29 -7.10 -9.73 6.63
C ARG A 29 -6.92 -8.36 5.99
N ALA A 30 -7.86 -7.46 6.25
CA ALA A 30 -7.69 -6.06 5.88
C ALA A 30 -6.54 -5.44 6.67
N VAL A 31 -5.81 -4.51 6.05
CA VAL A 31 -4.79 -3.70 6.71
C VAL A 31 -5.48 -2.72 7.66
N ARG A 32 -4.97 -2.61 8.88
CA ARG A 32 -5.52 -1.74 9.94
C ARG A 32 -4.54 -0.66 10.34
N ASP A 33 -5.05 0.38 10.98
CA ASP A 33 -4.21 1.35 11.68
C ASP A 33 -3.31 0.63 12.70
N GLY A 34 -2.03 0.99 12.70
CA GLY A 34 -1.01 0.40 13.56
C GLY A 34 -0.42 -0.91 13.05
N ASP A 35 -0.91 -1.48 11.94
CA ASP A 35 -0.30 -2.68 11.35
C ASP A 35 1.12 -2.37 10.87
N VAL A 36 2.07 -3.25 11.20
CA VAL A 36 3.41 -3.25 10.59
C VAL A 36 3.34 -4.02 9.28
N VAL A 37 3.76 -3.40 8.19
CA VAL A 37 3.72 -3.96 6.84
C VAL A 37 5.05 -3.75 6.12
N ARG A 38 5.23 -4.48 5.03
CA ARG A 38 6.20 -4.17 3.98
C ARG A 38 5.45 -3.90 2.69
N LEU A 39 5.95 -3.00 1.86
CA LEU A 39 5.35 -2.69 0.56
C LEU A 39 6.20 -3.27 -0.56
N ARG A 40 5.67 -4.26 -1.28
CA ARG A 40 6.38 -4.90 -2.40
C ARG A 40 5.93 -4.30 -3.72
N ALA A 41 6.87 -3.79 -4.51
CA ALA A 41 6.66 -3.29 -5.86
C ALA A 41 6.57 -4.42 -6.90
N HIS A 42 6.08 -4.09 -8.09
CA HIS A 42 5.94 -5.01 -9.23
C HIS A 42 7.24 -5.76 -9.59
N ASN A 43 8.40 -5.15 -9.37
CA ASN A 43 9.72 -5.74 -9.64
C ASN A 43 10.24 -6.65 -8.50
N ASN A 44 9.37 -7.07 -7.58
CA ASN A 44 9.68 -7.90 -6.41
C ASN A 44 10.66 -7.27 -5.40
N ARG A 45 10.90 -5.96 -5.47
CA ARG A 45 11.62 -5.21 -4.44
C ARG A 45 10.67 -4.63 -3.42
N TYR A 46 11.19 -4.33 -2.24
CA TYR A 46 10.44 -3.73 -1.16
C TYR A 46 10.81 -2.26 -1.03
N LEU A 47 9.83 -1.42 -0.78
CA LEU A 47 10.09 -0.06 -0.33
C LEU A 47 10.86 -0.12 1.00
N GLY A 48 11.87 0.73 1.16
CA GLY A 48 12.63 0.79 2.40
C GLY A 48 13.41 2.08 2.55
N VAL A 49 13.84 2.35 3.79
CA VAL A 49 14.51 3.57 4.21
C VAL A 49 16.01 3.32 4.36
N VAL A 50 16.82 4.14 3.68
CA VAL A 50 18.29 4.13 3.75
C VAL A 50 18.75 5.59 3.82
N ASP A 51 19.51 5.92 4.86
CA ASP A 51 20.04 7.27 5.09
C ASP A 51 18.98 8.39 5.01
N GLY A 52 17.75 8.09 5.45
CA GLY A 52 16.61 9.02 5.42
C GLY A 52 15.87 9.11 4.09
N GLY A 53 16.39 8.52 3.02
CA GLY A 53 15.73 8.39 1.74
C GLY A 53 14.95 7.08 1.60
N VAL A 54 13.89 7.09 0.81
CA VAL A 54 13.07 5.91 0.52
C VAL A 54 13.44 5.36 -0.85
N SER A 55 13.72 4.06 -0.92
CA SER A 55 14.19 3.38 -2.13
C SER A 55 13.69 1.95 -2.23
N ALA A 56 13.77 1.36 -3.42
CA ALA A 56 13.39 -0.03 -3.66
C ALA A 56 14.56 -0.97 -3.36
N LEU A 57 14.46 -1.74 -2.27
CA LEU A 57 15.49 -2.65 -1.77
C LEU A 57 15.20 -4.11 -2.14
N LYS A 58 16.25 -4.89 -2.39
CA LYS A 58 16.13 -6.35 -2.56
C LYS A 58 15.95 -7.01 -1.19
N GLY A 59 14.85 -7.74 -0.99
CA GLY A 59 14.69 -8.87 -0.05
C GLY A 59 15.08 -8.68 1.43
N ALA A 60 15.50 -7.51 1.87
CA ALA A 60 16.03 -7.30 3.21
C ALA A 60 14.88 -7.34 4.22
N ALA A 61 14.79 -8.47 4.91
CA ALA A 61 14.02 -8.61 6.13
C ALA A 61 14.57 -7.63 7.19
N GLY A 62 13.70 -6.80 7.77
CA GLY A 62 14.06 -5.98 8.93
C GLY A 62 13.42 -4.59 8.93
N PRO A 63 13.72 -3.79 9.97
CA PRO A 63 13.09 -2.50 10.20
C PRO A 63 13.21 -1.51 9.03
N CYS A 64 14.25 -1.61 8.20
CA CYS A 64 14.44 -0.73 7.05
C CYS A 64 13.41 -0.92 5.94
N THR A 65 12.74 -2.05 5.82
CA THR A 65 11.67 -2.26 4.83
C THR A 65 10.28 -2.29 5.46
N GLU A 66 10.19 -2.01 6.76
CA GLU A 66 8.96 -2.10 7.54
C GLU A 66 8.40 -0.72 7.88
N PHE A 67 7.09 -0.60 7.71
CA PHE A 67 6.35 0.63 7.99
C PHE A 67 5.16 0.30 8.89
N VAL A 68 4.88 1.18 9.86
CA VAL A 68 3.60 1.21 10.55
C VAL A 68 2.62 1.98 9.67
N VAL A 69 1.51 1.35 9.29
CA VAL A 69 0.44 2.01 8.56
C VAL A 69 -0.37 2.86 9.52
N ARG A 70 -0.45 4.16 9.26
CA ARG A 70 -1.40 5.05 9.95
C ARG A 70 -2.55 5.33 9.01
N VAL A 71 -3.76 4.93 9.38
CA VAL A 71 -4.96 5.14 8.54
C VAL A 71 -5.65 6.42 9.00
N LYS A 72 -5.88 7.35 8.07
CA LYS A 72 -6.57 8.61 8.37
C LYS A 72 -8.08 8.36 8.48
N ASP A 73 -8.71 8.90 9.52
CA ASP A 73 -10.17 8.91 9.76
C ASP A 73 -10.84 7.52 9.80
N ALA A 74 -10.07 6.43 9.92
CA ALA A 74 -10.60 5.06 9.95
C ALA A 74 -9.63 4.09 10.66
N VAL A 75 -10.16 2.94 11.08
CA VAL A 75 -9.35 1.86 11.71
C VAL A 75 -8.86 0.83 10.68
N THR A 76 -9.46 0.79 9.50
CA THR A 76 -9.19 -0.22 8.47
C THR A 76 -9.08 0.44 7.12
N LEU A 77 -8.03 0.09 6.38
CA LEU A 77 -7.77 0.61 5.06
C LEU A 77 -8.85 0.15 4.06
N ARG A 78 -9.46 1.13 3.39
CA ARG A 78 -10.48 0.92 2.35
C ARG A 78 -9.97 1.47 1.01
N HIS A 79 -10.69 1.17 -0.07
CA HIS A 79 -10.43 1.79 -1.38
C HIS A 79 -10.55 3.32 -1.25
N ARG A 80 -9.57 4.06 -1.80
CA ARG A 80 -9.39 5.52 -1.67
C ARG A 80 -9.14 5.99 -0.23
N GLY A 81 -8.77 5.08 0.67
CA GLY A 81 -8.36 5.45 2.02
C GLY A 81 -7.03 6.20 1.98
N ILE A 82 -6.91 7.20 2.85
CA ILE A 82 -5.67 7.94 3.05
C ILE A 82 -4.86 7.25 4.14
N ILE A 83 -3.57 7.05 3.87
CA ILE A 83 -2.62 6.51 4.85
C ILE A 83 -1.38 7.39 4.97
N PHE A 84 -0.65 7.15 6.04
CA PHE A 84 0.72 7.56 6.24
C PHE A 84 1.58 6.32 6.49
N LEU A 85 2.83 6.36 6.04
CA LEU A 85 3.79 5.27 6.22
C LEU A 85 4.86 5.72 7.21
N GLN A 86 4.76 5.26 8.45
CA GLN A 86 5.74 5.58 9.48
C GLN A 86 6.86 4.54 9.46
N SER A 87 8.08 4.97 9.18
CA SER A 87 9.27 4.12 9.15
C SER A 87 9.57 3.51 10.51
N ARG A 88 9.88 2.22 10.54
CA ARG A 88 10.32 1.52 11.76
C ARG A 88 11.78 1.81 12.14
N VAL A 89 12.55 2.48 11.28
CA VAL A 89 13.96 2.80 11.54
C VAL A 89 14.10 4.00 12.47
N ASN A 90 13.36 5.07 12.18
CA ASN A 90 13.50 6.38 12.83
C ASN A 90 12.17 6.97 13.32
N ASN A 91 11.05 6.27 13.18
CA ASN A 91 9.69 6.73 13.51
C ASN A 91 9.21 7.95 12.69
N SER A 92 9.95 8.38 11.68
CA SER A 92 9.53 9.43 10.75
C SER A 92 8.57 8.89 9.68
N VAL A 93 7.77 9.77 9.11
CA VAL A 93 6.73 9.48 8.13
C VAL A 93 7.23 9.81 6.73
N VAL A 94 6.89 8.95 5.76
CA VAL A 94 7.25 9.14 4.36
C VAL A 94 6.63 10.41 3.80
N ASP A 95 7.45 11.20 3.13
CA ASP A 95 7.07 12.42 2.44
C ASP A 95 7.57 12.48 0.99
N ALA A 96 6.85 13.22 0.14
CA ALA A 96 7.27 13.50 -1.22
C ALA A 96 7.99 14.85 -1.29
N HIS A 97 9.24 14.84 -1.76
CA HIS A 97 10.02 16.04 -2.01
C HIS A 97 9.87 16.45 -3.48
N GLU A 98 9.17 17.55 -3.72
CA GLU A 98 8.89 18.00 -5.09
C GLU A 98 10.17 18.40 -5.84
N GLU A 99 11.08 19.14 -5.20
CA GLU A 99 12.30 19.65 -5.87
C GLU A 99 13.31 18.55 -6.23
N GLU A 100 13.41 17.51 -5.42
CA GLU A 100 14.37 16.40 -5.61
C GLU A 100 13.73 15.19 -6.30
N GLU A 101 12.43 15.26 -6.61
CA GLU A 101 11.62 14.18 -7.18
C GLU A 101 11.79 12.83 -6.44
N CYS A 102 11.92 12.90 -5.12
CA CYS A 102 12.26 11.76 -4.28
C CYS A 102 11.27 11.59 -3.11
N LEU A 103 11.37 10.43 -2.45
CA LEU A 103 10.64 10.15 -1.22
C LEU A 103 11.63 10.13 -0.04
N LEU A 104 11.28 10.79 1.05
CA LEU A 104 12.11 10.93 2.24
C LEU A 104 11.35 10.54 3.51
N THR A 105 12.05 10.41 4.64
CA THR A 105 11.46 10.23 5.97
C THR A 105 12.11 11.19 6.95
N ARG A 106 11.65 12.45 6.97
CA ARG A 106 12.32 13.52 7.74
C ARG A 106 11.58 13.95 9.01
N TRP A 107 10.26 13.82 9.02
CA TRP A 107 9.41 14.39 10.07
C TRP A 107 8.50 13.32 10.67
N ASP A 108 8.04 13.49 11.91
CA ASP A 108 7.21 12.53 12.65
C ASP A 108 5.72 12.92 12.73
N ASP A 109 5.34 14.05 12.14
CA ASP A 109 3.95 14.51 12.04
C ASP A 109 3.17 13.76 10.94
N LEU A 110 1.86 14.04 10.87
CA LEU A 110 0.92 13.47 9.89
C LEU A 110 0.30 14.59 9.03
N GLY A 111 1.16 15.38 8.40
CA GLY A 111 0.84 16.51 7.57
C GLY A 111 0.20 16.16 6.22
N ALA A 112 -0.42 17.14 5.57
CA ALA A 112 -1.10 16.93 4.29
C ALA A 112 -0.18 16.41 3.17
N TRP A 113 1.08 16.84 3.18
CA TRP A 113 2.12 16.50 2.21
C TRP A 113 2.70 15.08 2.39
N GLN A 114 2.34 14.39 3.47
CA GLN A 114 2.70 12.98 3.74
C GLN A 114 1.55 11.99 3.42
N GLN A 115 0.40 12.50 2.96
CA GLN A 115 -0.78 11.67 2.72
C GLN A 115 -0.64 10.87 1.42
N LEU A 116 -0.89 9.56 1.52
CA LEU A 116 -0.94 8.66 0.37
C LEU A 116 -2.36 8.11 0.21
N ALA A 117 -2.97 8.35 -0.95
CA ALA A 117 -4.23 7.74 -1.31
C ALA A 117 -4.02 6.31 -1.84
N VAL A 118 -4.63 5.33 -1.21
CA VAL A 118 -4.54 3.92 -1.64
C VAL A 118 -5.77 3.54 -2.44
N GLU A 119 -5.56 3.25 -3.71
CA GLU A 119 -6.59 2.67 -4.57
C GLU A 119 -6.40 1.15 -4.66
N LYS A 120 -7.52 0.43 -4.69
CA LYS A 120 -7.48 -0.99 -5.08
C LYS A 120 -7.25 -1.05 -6.58
N ALA A 121 -6.31 -1.90 -7.01
CA ALA A 121 -6.10 -2.17 -8.42
C ALA A 121 -7.43 -2.61 -9.08
N PRO A 122 -7.70 -2.17 -10.32
CA PRO A 122 -8.87 -2.61 -11.07
C PRO A 122 -8.83 -4.14 -11.19
N HIS A 123 -9.95 -4.79 -10.91
CA HIS A 123 -10.03 -6.24 -11.01
C HIS A 123 -10.12 -6.60 -12.49
N GLU A 124 -9.00 -6.93 -13.14
CA GLU A 124 -9.07 -7.57 -14.45
C GLU A 124 -9.77 -8.93 -14.27
N GLY A 125 -10.99 -9.05 -14.81
CA GLY A 125 -11.69 -10.33 -14.94
C GLY A 125 -12.70 -10.73 -13.86
N SER A 126 -13.35 -9.80 -13.14
CA SER A 126 -14.66 -10.18 -12.57
C SER A 126 -15.67 -10.23 -13.71
N PRO A 127 -16.35 -11.36 -13.99
CA PRO A 127 -17.52 -11.32 -14.86
C PRO A 127 -18.51 -10.29 -14.30
N PRO A 128 -19.28 -9.60 -15.17
CA PRO A 128 -20.32 -8.68 -14.73
C PRO A 128 -21.21 -9.41 -13.73
N SER A 129 -21.57 -8.72 -12.66
CA SER A 129 -22.50 -9.26 -11.68
C SER A 129 -23.77 -9.67 -12.40
N ALA A 130 -24.40 -10.80 -12.02
CA ALA A 130 -25.60 -11.29 -12.71
C ALA A 130 -26.76 -10.25 -12.74
N SER A 131 -26.72 -9.23 -11.88
CA SER A 131 -27.62 -8.08 -11.88
C SER A 131 -27.44 -7.13 -13.08
N ASP A 132 -26.28 -7.12 -13.73
CA ASP A 132 -26.02 -6.27 -14.91
C ASP A 132 -26.46 -6.94 -16.22
N ALA A 133 -26.67 -8.27 -16.22
CA ALA A 133 -27.09 -9.02 -17.40
C ALA A 133 -28.61 -8.89 -17.69
N GLU A 134 -29.43 -8.52 -16.69
CA GLU A 134 -30.89 -8.43 -16.88
C GLU A 134 -31.35 -7.10 -17.49
N ALA A 135 -30.47 -6.10 -17.63
CA ALA A 135 -30.80 -4.82 -18.25
C ALA A 135 -30.71 -4.85 -19.79
N VAL A 136 -29.93 -5.77 -20.37
CA VAL A 136 -29.68 -5.82 -21.83
C VAL A 136 -30.75 -6.61 -22.59
N LEU A 137 -31.56 -7.43 -21.91
CA LEU A 137 -32.61 -8.23 -22.54
C LEU A 137 -33.98 -7.52 -22.68
N ARG A 138 -34.12 -6.26 -22.22
CA ARG A 138 -35.41 -5.54 -22.26
C ARG A 138 -35.54 -4.46 -23.34
N GLU A 139 -34.49 -4.15 -24.11
CA GLU A 139 -34.58 -3.19 -25.23
C GLU A 139 -34.71 -3.84 -26.62
N GLY A 140 -34.98 -5.15 -26.68
CA GLY A 140 -35.09 -5.92 -27.91
C GLY A 140 -36.49 -6.46 -28.24
N ARG A 141 -37.56 -5.71 -27.95
CA ARG A 141 -38.91 -6.07 -28.40
C ARG A 141 -39.69 -4.90 -28.96
#